data_AF-A0A970TNR9-F1
#
_entry.id   AF-A0A970TNR9-F1
#
_cell.length_a   1.000
_cell.length_b   1.000
_cell.length_c   1.000
_cell.angle_alpha   90.00
_cell.angle_beta   90.00
_cell.angle_gamma   90.00
#
_symmetry.space_group_name_H-M   'P 1'
#
loop_
_entity.id
_entity.type
_entity.pdbx_description
1 polymer ?
#
loop_
_entity_poly.entity_id
_entity_poly.type
_entity_poly.pdbx_seq_one_letter_code
_entity_poly.pdbx_strand_id
1 'polypeptide(L)'
;MKSFLLISALAILSFFSVNEKAFSSEADSLKGPWFPKGIVGFNISQIAFDNWALGGDNAITYSIFGNFGADYKENNWTFTNSLKLLYGQTKLGEAEFKTNDNEIYLEDVLSYNIGWAVDPFFSNTLRTTITKGYKTKDDGADSLIANFFDPGYITQSVGFTYDKLKIFKTRVGVAFQETFANKLAHFTDDPETLEKLEKFKFETGVESVTDLEWGFLENMMLNSKLRLFSAFNRLETWDIRFDNVISAKINEFIVVNLNLLLVYEKKQSLRTQFKEALQLGLSYSIF
;
A
#
# COMPACT_ATOMS: atom_id res chain seq x y z
N MET A 1 32.00 -19.07 2.64
CA MET A 1 31.13 -20.00 3.42
C MET A 1 30.14 -19.27 4.35
N LYS A 2 29.44 -18.23 3.88
CA LYS A 2 28.33 -17.59 4.64
C LYS A 2 27.03 -17.46 3.81
N SER A 3 27.05 -17.80 2.52
CA SER A 3 25.90 -17.66 1.60
C SER A 3 24.92 -18.84 1.60
N PHE A 4 25.23 -19.94 2.29
CA PHE A 4 24.39 -21.15 2.28
C PHE A 4 23.26 -21.17 3.33
N LEU A 5 23.17 -20.15 4.21
CA LEU A 5 22.21 -20.14 5.31
C LEU A 5 20.74 -19.94 4.89
N LEU A 6 20.47 -19.34 3.73
CA LEU A 6 19.09 -19.06 3.31
C LEU A 6 18.43 -20.25 2.58
N ILE A 7 19.20 -21.01 1.80
CA ILE A 7 18.68 -22.22 1.13
C ILE A 7 18.38 -23.32 2.18
N SER A 8 19.12 -23.36 3.29
CA SER A 8 18.78 -24.22 4.43
C SER A 8 17.53 -23.76 5.20
N ALA A 9 17.21 -22.46 5.22
CA ALA A 9 16.02 -21.95 5.91
C ALA A 9 14.72 -22.36 5.19
N LEU A 10 14.73 -22.42 3.85
CA LEU A 10 13.60 -22.93 3.07
C LEU A 10 13.37 -24.44 3.26
N ALA A 11 14.44 -25.20 3.56
CA ALA A 11 14.37 -26.63 3.83
C ALA A 11 13.93 -26.99 5.26
N ILE A 12 13.87 -26.03 6.19
CA ILE A 12 13.41 -26.25 7.58
C ILE A 12 11.89 -26.00 7.71
N LEU A 13 11.28 -25.28 6.77
CA LEU A 13 9.83 -25.01 6.76
C LEU A 13 8.97 -26.17 6.22
N SER A 14 9.58 -27.22 5.66
CA SER A 14 8.89 -28.42 5.16
C SER A 14 8.45 -29.40 6.26
N PHE A 15 8.62 -29.08 7.54
CA PHE A 15 8.18 -29.93 8.66
C PHE A 15 6.83 -29.55 9.29
N PHE A 16 6.12 -28.54 8.78
CA PHE A 16 4.72 -28.32 9.15
C PHE A 16 3.82 -29.12 8.22
N SER A 17 3.69 -30.41 8.51
CA SER A 17 2.49 -31.16 8.12
C SER A 17 1.29 -30.47 8.76
N VAL A 18 0.24 -30.19 7.99
CA VAL A 18 -1.17 -30.48 8.32
C VAL A 18 -2.15 -29.76 7.38
N ASN A 19 -3.08 -30.57 6.87
CA ASN A 19 -4.43 -30.32 6.34
C ASN A 19 -4.65 -29.21 5.32
N GLU A 20 -4.98 -29.67 4.10
CA GLU A 20 -5.67 -28.89 3.08
C GLU A 20 -6.96 -28.26 3.63
N LYS A 21 -6.98 -26.93 3.67
CA LYS A 21 -8.18 -26.15 3.36
C LYS A 21 -7.87 -25.28 2.15
N ALA A 22 -8.23 -25.85 1.00
CA ALA A 22 -8.43 -25.12 -0.24
C ALA A 22 -9.24 -23.85 0.00
N PHE A 23 -9.02 -22.85 -0.86
CA PHE A 23 -9.65 -21.54 -0.84
C PHE A 23 -11.17 -21.67 -1.05
N SER A 24 -11.90 -22.07 -0.01
CA SER A 24 -13.31 -21.80 0.13
C SER A 24 -13.43 -20.50 0.89
N SER A 25 -14.15 -19.53 0.31
CA SER A 25 -14.88 -18.56 1.11
C SER A 25 -16.02 -19.31 1.81
N GLU A 26 -15.70 -20.19 2.76
CA GLU A 26 -16.68 -20.53 3.77
C GLU A 26 -16.89 -19.25 4.55
N ALA A 27 -18.05 -18.62 4.33
CA ALA A 27 -18.54 -17.54 5.15
C ALA A 27 -18.53 -18.06 6.59
N ASP A 28 -17.47 -17.72 7.33
CA ASP A 28 -17.39 -18.10 8.72
C ASP A 28 -18.57 -17.45 9.43
N SER A 29 -19.23 -18.27 10.22
CA SER A 29 -20.54 -18.07 10.82
C SER A 29 -20.54 -17.04 11.95
N LEU A 30 -19.91 -15.88 11.73
CA LEU A 30 -20.00 -14.76 12.64
C LEU A 30 -21.45 -14.28 12.69
N LYS A 31 -22.12 -14.55 13.82
CA LYS A 31 -23.51 -14.19 14.11
C LYS A 31 -23.69 -12.68 14.37
N GLY A 32 -22.98 -11.82 13.64
CA GLY A 32 -23.00 -10.38 13.83
C GLY A 32 -22.75 -9.61 12.54
N PRO A 33 -22.99 -8.29 12.54
CA PRO A 33 -22.87 -7.45 11.35
C PRO A 33 -21.42 -7.15 10.93
N TRP A 34 -20.43 -7.60 11.71
CA TRP A 34 -19.01 -7.35 11.51
C TRP A 34 -18.30 -8.54 10.84
N PHE A 35 -17.53 -8.23 9.80
CA PHE A 35 -16.73 -9.16 9.01
C PHE A 35 -15.25 -8.74 9.11
N PRO A 36 -14.50 -9.25 10.09
CA PRO A 36 -13.08 -8.94 10.25
C PRO A 36 -12.26 -9.54 9.12
N LYS A 37 -11.17 -8.85 8.77
CA LYS A 37 -10.19 -9.26 7.76
C LYS A 37 -8.80 -9.03 8.32
N GLY A 38 -7.90 -9.98 8.13
CA GLY A 38 -6.54 -9.88 8.67
C GLY A 38 -5.60 -10.81 7.96
N ILE A 39 -4.60 -10.25 7.28
CA ILE A 39 -3.55 -11.00 6.60
C ILE A 39 -2.23 -10.40 7.01
N VAL A 40 -1.30 -11.24 7.44
CA VAL A 40 0.10 -10.87 7.63
C VAL A 40 0.97 -11.65 6.68
N GLY A 41 2.11 -11.08 6.29
CA GLY A 41 3.02 -11.80 5.44
C GLY A 41 4.39 -11.18 5.29
N PHE A 42 5.22 -11.91 4.57
CA PHE A 42 6.60 -11.62 4.29
C PHE A 42 6.88 -11.94 2.84
N ASN A 43 7.37 -10.97 2.07
CA ASN A 43 7.83 -11.18 0.71
C ASN A 43 9.35 -11.13 0.64
N ILE A 44 9.93 -11.92 -0.25
CA ILE A 44 11.35 -11.96 -0.56
C ILE A 44 11.59 -12.05 -2.07
N SER A 45 12.63 -11.38 -2.53
CA SER A 45 13.16 -11.50 -3.89
C SER A 45 14.69 -11.47 -3.81
N GLN A 46 15.35 -12.44 -4.44
CA GLN A 46 16.79 -12.62 -4.32
C GLN A 46 17.41 -13.02 -5.66
N ILE A 47 18.59 -12.47 -5.92
CA ILE A 47 19.54 -12.99 -6.92
C ILE A 47 20.90 -13.18 -6.24
N ALA A 48 21.55 -14.31 -6.51
CA ALA A 48 22.82 -14.67 -5.90
C ALA A 48 23.76 -15.29 -6.95
N PHE A 49 25.00 -14.85 -6.91
CA PHE A 49 26.09 -15.26 -7.77
C PHE A 49 27.23 -15.80 -6.91
N ASP A 50 27.83 -16.89 -7.36
CA ASP A 50 29.06 -17.46 -6.81
C ASP A 50 29.92 -17.97 -7.97
N ASN A 51 31.20 -17.58 -7.99
CA ASN A 51 32.13 -17.85 -9.10
C ASN A 51 31.52 -17.58 -10.50
N TRP A 52 30.78 -16.48 -10.62
CA TRP A 52 30.00 -16.18 -11.82
C TRP A 52 30.76 -15.26 -12.77
N ALA A 53 31.22 -15.80 -13.90
CA ALA A 53 32.12 -15.10 -14.83
C ALA A 53 31.43 -14.03 -15.71
N LEU A 54 30.09 -14.05 -15.82
CA LEU A 54 29.33 -13.13 -16.67
C LEU A 54 29.04 -11.77 -16.01
N GLY A 55 29.46 -11.58 -14.74
CA GLY A 55 29.18 -10.39 -13.95
C GLY A 55 27.75 -10.35 -13.40
N GLY A 56 27.50 -9.36 -12.53
CA GLY A 56 26.25 -9.18 -11.81
C GLY A 56 26.48 -8.95 -10.31
N ASP A 57 25.58 -8.20 -9.68
CA ASP A 57 25.61 -7.94 -8.25
C ASP A 57 24.55 -8.77 -7.52
N ASN A 58 24.95 -9.36 -6.40
CA ASN A 58 24.01 -10.02 -5.49
C ASN A 58 22.96 -9.01 -5.03
N ALA A 59 21.69 -9.40 -4.99
CA ALA A 59 20.65 -8.56 -4.43
C ALA A 59 19.69 -9.37 -3.57
N ILE A 60 19.26 -8.77 -2.48
CA ILE A 60 18.18 -9.29 -1.65
C ILE A 60 17.24 -8.16 -1.31
N THR A 61 15.96 -8.40 -1.55
CA THR A 61 14.86 -7.51 -1.19
C THR A 61 13.89 -8.30 -0.33
N TYR A 62 13.43 -7.69 0.75
CA TYR A 62 12.38 -8.24 1.57
C TYR A 62 11.36 -7.18 1.94
N SER A 63 10.12 -7.59 2.22
CA SER A 63 9.10 -6.73 2.81
C SER A 63 8.22 -7.50 3.78
N ILE A 64 7.90 -6.92 4.92
CA ILE A 64 6.90 -7.42 5.87
C ILE A 64 5.65 -6.57 5.69
N PHE A 65 4.49 -7.21 5.66
CA PHE A 65 3.22 -6.53 5.53
C PHE A 65 2.14 -7.07 6.47
N GLY A 66 1.18 -6.21 6.79
CA GLY A 66 -0.03 -6.56 7.49
C GLY A 66 -1.20 -5.76 6.94
N ASN A 67 -2.26 -6.44 6.51
CA ASN A 67 -3.51 -5.85 6.06
C ASN A 67 -4.60 -6.28 7.03
N PHE A 68 -5.13 -5.34 7.81
CA PHE A 68 -6.16 -5.56 8.81
C PHE A 68 -7.39 -4.74 8.45
N GLY A 69 -8.55 -5.15 8.91
CA GLY A 69 -9.76 -4.38 8.70
C GLY A 69 -11.00 -5.08 9.22
N ALA A 70 -12.12 -4.40 9.10
CA ALA A 70 -13.43 -4.98 9.35
C ALA A 70 -14.48 -4.25 8.54
N ASP A 71 -15.39 -5.01 7.94
CA ASP A 71 -16.60 -4.48 7.32
C ASP A 71 -17.78 -4.64 8.27
N TYR A 72 -18.57 -3.60 8.44
CA TYR A 72 -19.85 -3.61 9.15
C TYR A 72 -20.97 -3.37 8.14
N LYS A 73 -22.02 -4.21 8.17
CA LYS A 73 -23.21 -4.03 7.33
C LYS A 73 -24.49 -4.30 8.13
N GLU A 74 -25.27 -3.26 8.37
CA GLU A 74 -26.56 -3.37 9.07
C GLU A 74 -27.45 -2.14 8.79
N ASN A 75 -28.77 -2.30 8.73
CA ASN A 75 -29.74 -1.19 8.68
C ASN A 75 -29.40 -0.08 7.66
N ASN A 76 -29.07 -0.47 6.42
CA ASN A 76 -28.63 0.40 5.32
C ASN A 76 -27.26 1.08 5.49
N TRP A 77 -26.60 0.93 6.63
CA TRP A 77 -25.25 1.42 6.85
C TRP A 77 -24.22 0.38 6.40
N THR A 78 -23.17 0.86 5.74
CA THR A 78 -21.94 0.12 5.51
C THR A 78 -20.79 0.92 6.07
N PHE A 79 -19.97 0.31 6.92
CA PHE A 79 -18.75 0.92 7.42
C PHE A 79 -17.59 -0.03 7.17
N THR A 80 -16.56 0.43 6.47
CA THR A 80 -15.36 -0.34 6.16
C THR A 80 -14.18 0.37 6.82
N ASN A 81 -13.44 -0.34 7.66
CA ASN A 81 -12.13 0.08 8.14
C ASN A 81 -11.06 -0.83 7.54
N SER A 82 -9.95 -0.24 7.08
CA SER A 82 -8.79 -0.97 6.60
C SER A 82 -7.50 -0.31 7.06
N LEU A 83 -6.51 -1.11 7.45
CA LEU A 83 -5.17 -0.72 7.86
C LEU A 83 -4.16 -1.58 7.12
N LYS A 84 -3.36 -0.95 6.26
CA LYS A 84 -2.19 -1.52 5.59
C LYS A 84 -0.92 -1.01 6.28
N LEU A 85 -0.09 -1.95 6.70
CA LEU A 85 1.27 -1.74 7.17
C LEU A 85 2.21 -2.43 6.19
N LEU A 86 3.21 -1.71 5.70
CA LEU A 86 4.16 -2.24 4.74
C LEU A 86 5.55 -1.65 5.01
N TYR A 87 6.53 -2.52 5.26
CA TYR A 87 7.91 -2.12 5.43
C TYR A 87 8.84 -3.06 4.69
N GLY A 88 9.82 -2.53 3.98
CA GLY A 88 10.75 -3.35 3.21
C GLY A 88 12.05 -2.62 2.90
N GLN A 89 13.07 -3.43 2.62
CA GLN A 89 14.40 -2.95 2.30
C GLN A 89 15.04 -3.81 1.20
N THR A 90 15.95 -3.18 0.46
CA THR A 90 16.80 -3.82 -0.53
C THR A 90 18.26 -3.63 -0.17
N LYS A 91 19.05 -4.68 -0.30
CA LYS A 91 20.52 -4.64 -0.32
C LYS A 91 21.02 -5.04 -1.70
N LEU A 92 21.92 -4.25 -2.27
CA LEU A 92 22.58 -4.48 -3.55
C LEU A 92 24.09 -4.61 -3.32
N GLY A 93 24.68 -5.73 -3.74
CA GLY A 93 26.09 -6.07 -3.52
C GLY A 93 26.48 -5.94 -2.04
N GLU A 94 27.52 -5.16 -1.78
CA GLU A 94 28.03 -4.86 -0.44
C GLU A 94 27.43 -3.58 0.18
N ALA A 95 26.47 -2.93 -0.49
CA ALA A 95 25.83 -1.73 0.04
C ALA A 95 25.00 -2.02 1.31
N GLU A 96 24.67 -0.96 2.05
CA GLU A 96 23.73 -1.06 3.16
C GLU A 96 22.30 -1.29 2.69
N PHE A 97 21.44 -1.79 3.58
CA PHE A 97 20.02 -1.92 3.30
C PHE A 97 19.37 -0.55 3.13
N LYS A 98 18.69 -0.35 2.00
CA LYS A 98 17.94 0.86 1.69
C LYS A 98 16.46 0.57 1.71
N THR A 99 15.71 1.39 2.42
CA THR A 99 14.25 1.31 2.51
C THR A 99 13.63 1.50 1.13
N ASN A 100 12.77 0.56 0.73
CA ASN A 100 12.06 0.58 -0.55
C ASN A 100 10.53 0.54 -0.39
N ASP A 101 10.06 0.25 0.83
CA ASP A 101 8.68 0.12 1.26
C ASP A 101 8.59 0.67 2.68
N ASN A 102 7.69 1.63 2.91
CA ASN A 102 7.58 2.31 4.20
C ASN A 102 6.23 3.03 4.30
N GLU A 103 5.19 2.30 4.66
CA GLU A 103 3.82 2.81 4.60
C GLU A 103 2.95 2.31 5.76
N ILE A 104 2.25 3.26 6.36
CA ILE A 104 1.01 3.07 7.12
C ILE A 104 -0.07 3.72 6.27
N TYR A 105 -1.11 2.96 5.94
CA TYR A 105 -2.27 3.45 5.25
C TYR A 105 -3.51 2.96 5.98
N LEU A 106 -4.24 3.87 6.61
CA LEU A 106 -5.50 3.61 7.29
C LEU A 106 -6.61 4.29 6.49
N GLU A 107 -7.72 3.59 6.28
CA GLU A 107 -8.87 4.11 5.58
C GLU A 107 -10.17 3.65 6.25
N ASP A 108 -11.01 4.63 6.54
CA ASP A 108 -12.37 4.50 7.04
C ASP A 108 -13.34 4.97 5.97
N VAL A 109 -14.37 4.19 5.66
CA VAL A 109 -15.42 4.56 4.71
C VAL A 109 -16.78 4.22 5.30
N LEU A 110 -17.60 5.23 5.50
CA LEU A 110 -19.00 5.10 5.90
C LEU A 110 -19.89 5.44 4.71
N SER A 111 -20.81 4.56 4.35
CA SER A 111 -21.85 4.84 3.35
C SER A 111 -23.24 4.45 3.85
N TYR A 112 -24.25 5.11 3.28
CA TYR A 112 -25.65 4.87 3.63
C TYR A 112 -26.48 4.58 2.40
N ASN A 113 -27.13 3.42 2.37
CA ASN A 113 -27.94 3.01 1.23
C ASN A 113 -29.28 3.76 1.21
N ILE A 114 -29.45 4.63 0.21
CA ILE A 114 -30.67 5.43 0.00
C ILE A 114 -31.57 4.88 -1.12
N GLY A 115 -31.25 3.70 -1.65
CA GLY A 115 -31.99 3.07 -2.76
C GLY A 115 -31.68 3.64 -4.15
N TRP A 116 -30.72 4.56 -4.27
CA TRP A 116 -30.26 5.09 -5.56
C TRP A 116 -29.18 4.20 -6.18
N ALA A 117 -28.82 4.51 -7.44
CA ALA A 117 -27.69 3.86 -8.11
C ALA A 117 -26.36 4.10 -7.38
N VAL A 118 -26.25 5.25 -6.69
CA VAL A 118 -25.10 5.64 -5.88
C VAL A 118 -25.54 5.95 -4.45
N ASP A 119 -24.68 5.69 -3.49
CA ASP A 119 -24.94 5.90 -2.06
C ASP A 119 -24.08 7.06 -1.54
N PRO A 120 -24.60 7.98 -0.71
CA PRO A 120 -23.77 8.98 -0.06
C PRO A 120 -22.71 8.31 0.82
N PHE A 121 -21.52 8.89 0.85
CA PHE A 121 -20.42 8.42 1.69
C PHE A 121 -19.68 9.56 2.40
N PHE A 122 -19.02 9.17 3.50
CA PHE A 122 -17.94 9.89 4.15
C PHE A 122 -16.74 8.96 4.23
N SER A 123 -15.54 9.46 3.96
CA SER A 123 -14.30 8.71 4.18
C SER A 123 -13.25 9.53 4.91
N ASN A 124 -12.38 8.84 5.64
CA ASN A 124 -11.17 9.39 6.24
C ASN A 124 -9.99 8.47 5.90
N THR A 125 -8.92 9.03 5.35
CA THR A 125 -7.72 8.28 4.99
C THR A 125 -6.51 8.91 5.65
N LEU A 126 -5.72 8.12 6.36
CA LEU A 126 -4.42 8.51 6.90
C LEU A 126 -3.32 7.74 6.16
N ARG A 127 -2.33 8.46 5.63
CA ARG A 127 -1.17 7.88 4.94
C ARG A 127 0.12 8.48 5.49
N THR A 128 1.07 7.64 5.92
CA THR A 128 2.36 8.09 6.45
C THR A 128 3.43 7.00 6.31
N THR A 129 4.68 7.36 6.53
CA THR A 129 5.83 6.45 6.70
C THR A 129 5.98 5.95 8.14
N ILE A 130 6.51 4.73 8.31
CA ILE A 130 6.75 4.04 9.60
C ILE A 130 8.12 4.44 10.16
N THR A 131 9.17 4.34 9.35
CA THR A 131 10.56 4.51 9.78
C THR A 131 11.28 5.59 9.00
N LYS A 132 12.55 5.84 9.33
CA LYS A 132 13.40 6.72 8.53
C LYS A 132 13.74 6.07 7.19
N GLY A 133 13.64 6.84 6.12
CA GLY A 133 14.14 6.47 4.79
C GLY A 133 15.26 7.41 4.37
N TYR A 134 16.23 6.89 3.63
CA TYR A 134 17.37 7.67 3.15
C TYR A 134 17.56 7.49 1.65
N LYS A 135 17.93 8.58 0.98
CA LYS A 135 18.43 8.58 -0.40
C LYS A 135 19.87 9.04 -0.41
N THR A 136 20.74 8.19 -0.93
CA THR A 136 22.15 8.54 -1.18
C THR A 136 22.21 9.52 -2.35
N LYS A 137 22.85 10.66 -2.11
CA LYS A 137 23.12 11.70 -3.11
C LYS A 137 24.36 11.35 -3.95
N ASP A 138 24.56 12.09 -5.03
CA ASP A 138 25.70 11.90 -5.94
C ASP A 138 27.06 12.17 -5.27
N ASP A 139 27.08 12.95 -4.18
CA ASP A 139 28.26 13.22 -3.33
C ASP A 139 28.53 12.10 -2.30
N GLY A 140 27.73 11.03 -2.31
CA GLY A 140 27.82 9.92 -1.35
C GLY A 140 27.17 10.19 0.00
N ALA A 141 26.62 11.38 0.25
CA ALA A 141 25.94 11.70 1.50
C ALA A 141 24.49 11.17 1.49
N ASP A 142 24.05 10.64 2.63
CA ASP A 142 22.66 10.22 2.79
C ASP A 142 21.76 11.39 3.19
N SER A 143 20.66 11.54 2.46
CA SER A 143 19.61 12.51 2.75
C SER A 143 18.36 11.83 3.27
N LEU A 144 17.81 12.34 4.37
CA LEU A 144 16.55 11.87 4.93
C LEU A 144 15.42 12.19 3.94
N ILE A 145 14.63 11.18 3.56
CA ILE A 145 13.49 11.32 2.63
C ILE A 145 12.16 10.91 3.25
N ALA A 146 12.18 10.23 4.39
CA ALA A 146 11.01 9.81 5.14
C ALA A 146 11.37 9.71 6.63
N ASN A 147 10.41 9.93 7.51
CA ASN A 147 10.52 9.66 8.94
C ASN A 147 9.13 9.34 9.51
N PHE A 148 9.02 8.85 10.75
CA PHE A 148 7.71 8.56 11.32
C PHE A 148 6.82 9.82 11.32
N PHE A 149 5.65 9.73 10.67
CA PHE A 149 4.71 10.85 10.50
C PHE A 149 5.27 12.07 9.73
N ASP A 150 6.21 11.84 8.81
CA ASP A 150 6.90 12.90 8.08
C ASP A 150 7.30 12.40 6.68
N PRO A 151 6.51 12.70 5.63
CA PRO A 151 5.21 13.39 5.68
C PRO A 151 4.07 12.49 6.17
N GLY A 152 3.08 13.09 6.83
CA GLY A 152 1.78 12.49 7.12
C GLY A 152 0.68 13.19 6.32
N TYR A 153 -0.27 12.42 5.78
CA TYR A 153 -1.41 12.92 5.03
C TYR A 153 -2.69 12.43 5.68
N ILE A 154 -3.65 13.32 5.92
CA ILE A 154 -5.02 12.99 6.28
C ILE A 154 -5.91 13.52 5.16
N THR A 155 -6.78 12.70 4.59
CA THR A 155 -7.78 13.13 3.61
C THR A 155 -9.16 12.73 4.06
N GLN A 156 -10.04 13.71 4.26
CA GLN A 156 -11.46 13.44 4.46
C GLN A 156 -12.23 13.75 3.18
N SER A 157 -13.17 12.90 2.79
CA SER A 157 -13.98 13.11 1.57
C SER A 157 -15.44 12.83 1.84
N VAL A 158 -16.31 13.61 1.18
CA VAL A 158 -17.77 13.41 1.16
C VAL A 158 -18.27 13.45 -0.28
N GLY A 159 -19.19 12.55 -0.62
CA GLY A 159 -19.72 12.48 -1.97
C GLY A 159 -20.59 11.26 -2.18
N PHE A 160 -20.45 10.64 -3.35
CA PHE A 160 -21.22 9.45 -3.71
C PHE A 160 -20.31 8.27 -4.08
N THR A 161 -20.70 7.08 -3.63
CA THR A 161 -20.04 5.81 -3.95
C THR A 161 -20.97 4.96 -4.81
N TYR A 162 -20.40 4.34 -5.85
CA TYR A 162 -21.02 3.28 -6.62
C TYR A 162 -20.39 1.95 -6.18
N ASP A 163 -21.19 1.13 -5.50
CA ASP A 163 -20.79 -0.15 -4.90
C ASP A 163 -21.85 -1.23 -5.21
N LYS A 164 -22.19 -1.36 -6.49
CA LYS A 164 -23.22 -2.32 -6.97
C LYS A 164 -22.60 -3.52 -7.73
N LEU A 165 -21.30 -3.47 -8.02
CA LEU A 165 -20.57 -4.54 -8.68
C LEU A 165 -19.69 -5.25 -7.66
N LYS A 166 -19.59 -6.58 -7.76
CA LYS A 166 -18.79 -7.38 -6.81
C LYS A 166 -17.29 -7.11 -6.90
N ILE A 167 -16.81 -6.84 -8.11
CA ILE A 167 -15.37 -6.71 -8.40
C ILE A 167 -14.89 -5.27 -8.40
N PHE A 168 -15.80 -4.29 -8.38
CA PHE A 168 -15.49 -2.88 -8.67
C PHE A 168 -16.30 -1.95 -7.77
N LYS A 169 -15.59 -1.02 -7.12
CA LYS A 169 -16.17 0.03 -6.30
C LYS A 169 -15.50 1.35 -6.66
N THR A 170 -16.27 2.42 -6.81
CA THR A 170 -15.71 3.75 -7.03
C THR A 170 -16.45 4.79 -6.22
N ARG A 171 -15.72 5.78 -5.71
CA ARG A 171 -16.27 6.90 -4.94
C ARG A 171 -15.67 8.20 -5.45
N VAL A 172 -16.53 9.21 -5.58
CA VAL A 172 -16.15 10.54 -6.05
C VAL A 172 -16.78 11.58 -5.12
N GLY A 173 -15.98 12.55 -4.70
CA GLY A 173 -16.41 13.53 -3.70
C GLY A 173 -15.55 14.77 -3.61
N VAL A 174 -16.02 15.72 -2.80
CA VAL A 174 -15.20 16.85 -2.35
C VAL A 174 -14.35 16.36 -1.20
N ALA A 175 -13.06 16.71 -1.24
CA ALA A 175 -12.07 16.26 -0.29
C ALA A 175 -11.29 17.41 0.35
N PHE A 176 -10.89 17.18 1.59
CA PHE A 176 -10.07 18.03 2.42
C PHE A 176 -8.80 17.24 2.74
N GLN A 177 -7.65 17.71 2.28
CA GLN A 177 -6.36 17.06 2.47
C GLN A 177 -5.47 17.92 3.38
N GLU A 178 -5.17 17.37 4.55
CA GLU A 178 -4.21 17.89 5.51
C GLU A 178 -2.87 17.18 5.30
N THR A 179 -1.79 17.95 5.13
CA THR A 179 -0.43 17.43 5.05
C THR A 179 0.38 17.96 6.22
N PHE A 180 1.10 17.08 6.89
CA PHE A 180 1.97 17.36 8.02
C PHE A 180 3.40 16.98 7.64
N ALA A 181 4.35 17.88 7.85
CA ALA A 181 5.77 17.58 7.68
C ALA A 181 6.59 18.38 8.68
N ASN A 182 7.63 17.77 9.25
CA ASN A 182 8.42 18.39 10.30
C ASN A 182 9.87 18.63 9.87
N LYS A 183 10.61 17.56 9.61
CA LYS A 183 11.98 17.62 9.08
C LYS A 183 11.98 17.72 7.56
N LEU A 184 10.90 17.28 6.92
CA LEU A 184 10.77 17.25 5.47
C LEU A 184 9.77 18.32 5.02
N ALA A 185 9.94 19.55 5.50
CA ALA A 185 9.01 20.65 5.28
C ALA A 185 8.71 20.92 3.79
N HIS A 186 9.56 20.53 2.84
CA HIS A 186 9.29 20.63 1.40
C HIS A 186 7.99 19.96 0.92
N PHE A 187 7.39 19.04 1.70
CA PHE A 187 6.06 18.50 1.39
C PHE A 187 4.90 19.46 1.72
N THR A 188 5.12 20.41 2.64
CA THR A 188 4.13 21.38 3.14
C THR A 188 4.45 22.81 2.75
N ASP A 189 5.72 23.12 2.49
CA ASP A 189 6.23 24.48 2.27
C ASP A 189 5.61 25.13 1.03
N ASP A 190 5.36 26.43 1.14
CA ASP A 190 4.97 27.29 0.03
C ASP A 190 6.21 28.06 -0.46
N PRO A 191 6.65 27.87 -1.72
CA PRO A 191 7.77 28.62 -2.28
C PRO A 191 7.58 30.16 -2.24
N GLU A 192 6.33 30.63 -2.13
CA GLU A 192 6.00 32.05 -2.03
C GLU A 192 6.22 32.62 -0.61
N THR A 193 6.26 31.78 0.43
CA THR A 193 6.50 32.20 1.81
C THR A 193 7.98 32.11 2.19
N LEU A 194 8.79 33.03 1.65
CA LEU A 194 10.26 33.03 1.74
C LEU A 194 10.85 33.04 3.17
N GLU A 195 10.07 33.42 4.19
CA GLU A 195 10.56 33.59 5.57
C GLU A 195 10.07 32.51 6.55
N LYS A 196 9.27 31.54 6.12
CA LYS A 196 8.67 30.55 7.03
C LYS A 196 8.58 29.16 6.41
N LEU A 197 9.22 28.20 7.06
CA LEU A 197 9.00 26.78 6.78
C LEU A 197 7.65 26.34 7.33
N GLU A 198 6.71 26.09 6.43
CA GLU A 198 5.38 25.61 6.82
C GLU A 198 5.44 24.12 7.13
N LYS A 199 4.87 23.70 8.27
CA LYS A 199 4.83 22.30 8.72
C LYS A 199 3.47 21.64 8.54
N PHE A 200 2.50 22.42 8.08
CA PHE A 200 1.12 22.03 7.90
C PHE A 200 0.61 22.68 6.62
N LYS A 201 -0.11 21.92 5.81
CA LYS A 201 -0.76 22.41 4.60
C LYS A 201 -2.16 21.84 4.50
N PHE A 202 -3.12 22.70 4.15
CA PHE A 202 -4.51 22.33 3.95
C PHE A 202 -4.93 22.60 2.51
N GLU A 203 -5.42 21.58 1.82
CA GLU A 203 -5.92 21.66 0.46
C GLU A 203 -7.37 21.19 0.41
N THR A 204 -8.20 21.87 -0.37
CA THR A 204 -9.56 21.44 -0.68
C THR A 204 -9.65 21.12 -2.16
N GLY A 205 -10.40 20.09 -2.53
CA GLY A 205 -10.39 19.59 -3.89
C GLY A 205 -11.44 18.55 -4.19
N VAL A 206 -11.25 17.86 -5.31
CA VAL A 206 -12.03 16.69 -5.71
C VAL A 206 -11.16 15.45 -5.55
N GLU A 207 -11.72 14.40 -4.96
CA GLU A 207 -11.11 13.08 -4.87
C GLU A 207 -11.95 12.04 -5.61
N SER A 208 -11.27 11.13 -6.31
CA SER A 208 -11.84 9.88 -6.79
C SER A 208 -10.99 8.72 -6.29
N VAL A 209 -11.64 7.71 -5.70
CA VAL A 209 -10.99 6.45 -5.32
C VAL A 209 -11.75 5.30 -5.96
N THR A 210 -11.01 4.43 -6.65
CA THR A 210 -11.56 3.28 -7.35
C THR A 210 -10.80 2.03 -6.95
N ASP A 211 -11.53 1.04 -6.45
CA ASP A 211 -11.03 -0.26 -6.01
C ASP A 211 -11.54 -1.34 -6.98
N LEU A 212 -10.66 -2.25 -7.37
CA LEU A 212 -10.96 -3.43 -8.18
C LEU A 212 -10.36 -4.66 -7.50
N GLU A 213 -11.19 -5.63 -7.17
CA GLU A 213 -10.81 -6.95 -6.65
C GLU A 213 -11.33 -8.01 -7.62
N TRP A 214 -10.42 -8.62 -8.39
CA TRP A 214 -10.78 -9.54 -9.46
C TRP A 214 -9.99 -10.84 -9.40
N GLY A 215 -10.64 -11.91 -8.96
CA GLY A 215 -10.16 -13.28 -9.15
C GLY A 215 -10.38 -13.71 -10.60
N PHE A 216 -9.40 -13.48 -11.47
CA PHE A 216 -9.53 -13.73 -12.91
C PHE A 216 -9.15 -15.16 -13.32
N LEU A 217 -8.48 -15.90 -12.43
CA LEU A 217 -8.24 -17.34 -12.52
C LEU A 217 -8.37 -17.94 -11.11
N GLU A 218 -8.55 -19.26 -11.00
CA GLU A 218 -8.81 -19.94 -9.72
C GLU A 218 -7.74 -19.67 -8.64
N ASN A 219 -6.49 -19.51 -9.05
CA ASN A 219 -5.37 -19.24 -8.17
C ASN A 219 -4.75 -17.85 -8.39
N MET A 220 -5.40 -16.95 -9.15
CA MET A 220 -4.88 -15.61 -9.41
C MET A 220 -5.88 -14.51 -9.08
N MET A 221 -5.38 -13.48 -8.40
CA MET A 221 -6.15 -12.33 -7.96
C MET A 221 -5.45 -11.04 -8.36
N LEU A 222 -6.21 -10.10 -8.89
CA LEU A 222 -5.80 -8.71 -9.07
C LEU A 222 -6.49 -7.85 -8.01
N ASN A 223 -5.69 -7.22 -7.16
CA ASN A 223 -6.12 -6.12 -6.30
C ASN A 223 -5.57 -4.83 -6.87
N SER A 224 -6.45 -3.89 -7.22
CA SER A 224 -6.06 -2.63 -7.86
C SER A 224 -6.79 -1.47 -7.19
N LYS A 225 -6.04 -0.42 -6.84
CA LYS A 225 -6.56 0.79 -6.20
C LYS A 225 -6.01 2.03 -6.89
N LEU A 226 -6.90 2.80 -7.51
CA LEU A 226 -6.60 4.08 -8.13
C LEU A 226 -7.15 5.21 -7.25
N ARG A 227 -6.27 6.08 -6.76
CA ARG A 227 -6.61 7.34 -6.12
C ARG A 227 -6.20 8.51 -7.01
N LEU A 228 -7.14 9.42 -7.23
CA LEU A 228 -6.95 10.69 -7.92
C LEU A 228 -7.38 11.81 -6.99
N PHE A 229 -6.55 12.83 -6.83
CA PHE A 229 -6.89 14.04 -6.08
C PHE A 229 -6.47 15.28 -6.86
N SER A 230 -7.31 16.30 -6.91
CA SER A 230 -6.95 17.59 -7.51
C SER A 230 -7.52 18.71 -6.65
N ALA A 231 -6.64 19.60 -6.19
CA ALA A 231 -7.05 20.72 -5.37
C ALA A 231 -7.69 21.82 -6.24
N PHE A 232 -8.71 22.51 -5.70
CA PHE A 232 -9.48 23.50 -6.44
C PHE A 232 -8.65 24.67 -6.97
N ASN A 233 -7.52 24.98 -6.32
CA ASN A 233 -6.58 26.01 -6.74
C ASN A 233 -5.54 25.54 -7.77
N ARG A 234 -5.56 24.26 -8.19
CA ARG A 234 -4.64 23.65 -9.17
C ARG A 234 -5.31 22.52 -9.96
N LEU A 235 -6.52 22.75 -10.47
CA LEU A 235 -7.34 21.72 -11.13
C LEU A 235 -6.67 21.09 -12.36
N GLU A 236 -5.71 21.79 -12.97
CA GLU A 236 -4.88 21.32 -14.08
C GLU A 236 -3.88 20.23 -13.69
N THR A 237 -3.62 20.01 -12.39
CA THR A 237 -2.65 19.02 -11.90
C THR A 237 -3.30 18.02 -10.94
N TRP A 238 -3.30 16.74 -11.33
CA TRP A 238 -3.80 15.65 -10.51
C TRP A 238 -2.69 14.97 -9.74
N ASP A 239 -2.92 14.70 -8.46
CA ASP A 239 -2.15 13.75 -7.67
C ASP A 239 -2.71 12.35 -7.97
N ILE A 240 -1.84 11.45 -8.41
CA ILE A 240 -2.19 10.11 -8.87
C ILE A 240 -1.45 9.09 -8.01
N ARG A 241 -2.18 8.13 -7.47
CA ARG A 241 -1.60 6.91 -6.91
C ARG A 241 -2.36 5.70 -7.43
N PHE A 242 -1.65 4.79 -8.07
CA PHE A 242 -2.22 3.59 -8.66
C PHE A 242 -1.44 2.37 -8.17
N ASP A 243 -2.02 1.65 -7.22
CA ASP A 243 -1.45 0.48 -6.56
C ASP A 243 -2.09 -0.78 -7.14
N ASN A 244 -1.28 -1.69 -7.69
CA ASN A 244 -1.76 -2.94 -8.28
C ASN A 244 -0.94 -4.12 -7.74
N VAL A 245 -1.63 -5.15 -7.29
CA VAL A 245 -1.03 -6.40 -6.81
C VAL A 245 -1.69 -7.55 -7.55
N ILE A 246 -0.90 -8.26 -8.35
CA ILE A 246 -1.28 -9.52 -8.95
C ILE A 246 -0.68 -10.63 -8.11
N SER A 247 -1.53 -11.42 -7.48
CA SER A 247 -1.14 -12.53 -6.61
C SER A 247 -1.47 -13.86 -7.29
N ALA A 248 -0.49 -14.75 -7.36
CA ALA A 248 -0.66 -16.13 -7.81
C ALA A 248 -0.41 -17.08 -6.63
N LYS A 249 -1.47 -17.74 -6.15
CA LYS A 249 -1.39 -18.69 -5.04
C LYS A 249 -0.75 -19.99 -5.53
N ILE A 250 0.37 -20.39 -4.94
CA ILE A 250 1.00 -21.69 -5.19
C ILE A 250 0.41 -22.73 -4.24
N ASN A 251 0.36 -22.41 -2.95
CA ASN A 251 -0.30 -23.20 -1.93
C ASN A 251 -0.84 -22.29 -0.81
N GLU A 252 -1.29 -22.85 0.31
CA GLU A 252 -1.89 -22.08 1.42
C GLU A 252 -0.98 -21.02 2.02
N PHE A 253 0.33 -21.23 2.01
CA PHE A 253 1.31 -20.33 2.61
C PHE A 253 2.08 -19.52 1.58
N ILE A 254 2.32 -20.10 0.40
CA ILE A 254 3.19 -19.54 -0.63
C ILE A 254 2.37 -18.88 -1.74
N VAL A 255 2.64 -17.61 -1.96
CA VAL A 255 2.02 -16.77 -2.98
C VAL A 255 3.13 -16.06 -3.76
N VAL A 256 3.00 -15.94 -5.08
CA VAL A 256 3.87 -15.06 -5.88
C VAL A 256 3.14 -13.74 -6.09
N ASN A 257 3.78 -12.63 -5.76
CA ASN A 257 3.20 -11.29 -5.88
C ASN A 257 3.97 -10.49 -6.93
N LEU A 258 3.25 -9.94 -7.91
CA LEU A 258 3.72 -8.88 -8.78
C LEU A 258 3.07 -7.57 -8.34
N ASN A 259 3.86 -6.67 -7.76
CA ASN A 259 3.42 -5.37 -7.29
C ASN A 259 3.81 -4.29 -8.31
N LEU A 260 2.85 -3.49 -8.74
CA LEU A 260 3.04 -2.37 -9.65
C LEU A 260 2.45 -1.12 -9.00
N LEU A 261 3.31 -0.15 -8.69
CA LEU A 261 2.91 1.12 -8.09
C LEU A 261 3.32 2.27 -9.00
N LEU A 262 2.34 3.06 -9.40
CA LEU A 262 2.54 4.33 -10.08
C LEU A 262 2.14 5.47 -9.15
N VAL A 263 3.03 6.44 -8.98
CA VAL A 263 2.78 7.65 -8.18
C VAL A 263 3.17 8.87 -8.99
N TYR A 264 2.28 9.84 -9.06
CA TYR A 264 2.59 11.18 -9.53
C TYR A 264 2.04 12.19 -8.53
N GLU A 265 2.93 12.89 -7.85
CA GLU A 265 2.60 13.97 -6.94
C GLU A 265 3.64 15.07 -7.19
N LYS A 266 3.20 16.19 -7.77
CA LYS A 266 4.09 17.27 -8.23
C LYS A 266 5.03 17.80 -7.14
N LYS A 267 4.57 17.74 -5.87
CA LYS A 267 5.35 18.15 -4.68
C LYS A 267 6.48 17.19 -4.32
N GLN A 268 6.33 15.90 -4.65
CA GLN A 268 7.36 14.89 -4.41
C GLN A 268 8.35 14.81 -5.56
N SER A 269 7.83 14.82 -6.80
CA SER A 269 8.61 14.69 -8.02
C SER A 269 7.87 15.29 -9.20
N LEU A 270 8.58 16.00 -10.07
CA LEU A 270 8.04 16.49 -11.35
C LEU A 270 7.82 15.38 -12.38
N ARG A 271 8.34 14.17 -12.12
CA ARG A 271 8.22 12.99 -12.98
C ARG A 271 7.37 11.93 -12.31
N THR A 272 6.59 11.21 -13.12
CA THR A 272 5.92 9.99 -12.71
C THR A 272 6.93 9.00 -12.14
N GLN A 273 6.61 8.48 -10.96
CA GLN A 273 7.38 7.45 -10.26
C GLN A 273 6.72 6.11 -10.52
N PHE A 274 7.52 5.10 -10.84
CA PHE A 274 7.06 3.75 -11.10
C PHE A 274 7.91 2.77 -10.30
N LYS A 275 7.25 1.84 -9.61
CA LYS A 275 7.88 0.74 -8.90
C LYS A 275 7.24 -0.57 -9.38
N GLU A 276 8.09 -1.53 -9.70
CA GLU A 276 7.72 -2.91 -10.00
C GLU A 276 8.49 -3.84 -9.06
N ALA A 277 7.80 -4.83 -8.49
CA ALA A 277 8.44 -5.85 -7.66
C ALA A 277 7.76 -7.20 -7.83
N LEU A 278 8.50 -8.18 -8.36
CA LEU A 278 8.13 -9.60 -8.36
C LEU A 278 8.76 -10.29 -7.16
N GLN A 279 7.94 -10.89 -6.30
CA GLN A 279 8.39 -11.45 -5.02
C GLN A 279 7.69 -12.77 -4.70
N LEU A 280 8.41 -13.66 -4.02
CA LEU A 280 7.83 -14.82 -3.37
C LEU A 280 7.36 -14.40 -1.97
N GLY A 281 6.08 -14.59 -1.69
CA GLY A 281 5.41 -14.25 -0.45
C GLY A 281 5.07 -15.48 0.38
N LEU A 282 5.27 -15.34 1.70
CA LEU A 282 4.63 -16.15 2.72
C LEU A 282 3.51 -15.32 3.34
N SER A 283 2.26 -15.79 3.27
CA SER A 283 1.10 -15.08 3.81
C SER A 283 0.25 -15.98 4.68
N TYR A 284 -0.32 -15.43 5.74
CA TYR A 284 -1.22 -16.13 6.65
C TYR A 284 -2.45 -15.27 6.93
N SER A 285 -3.65 -15.84 6.73
CA SER A 285 -4.91 -15.22 7.13
C SER A 285 -5.16 -15.50 8.60
N ILE A 286 -5.38 -14.43 9.37
CA ILE A 286 -5.64 -14.47 10.82
C ILE A 286 -7.13 -14.71 11.09
N PHE A 287 -7.99 -14.21 10.20
CA PHE A 287 -9.44 -14.37 10.19
C PHE A 287 -9.87 -15.00 8.87
#